data_AF-A0A918IZH2-F1
#
_entry.id   AF-A0A918IZH2-F1
#
_cell.length_a   1.000
_cell.length_b   1.000
_cell.length_c   1.000
_cell.angle_alpha   90.00
_cell.angle_beta   90.00
_cell.angle_gamma   90.00
#
_symmetry.space_group_name_H-M   'P 1'
#
loop_
_entity.id
_entity.type
_entity.pdbx_description
1 polymer ?
#
loop_
_entity_poly.entity_id
_entity_poly.type
_entity_poly.pdbx_seq_one_letter_code
_entity_poly.pdbx_strand_id
1 'polypeptide(L)'
;MIQSALEKQRTNVTLTATNLAAARAFGLNVSAISDAALAEAVRAARAEAWAAENATAISERRTWIESNGTPLADLQVLKLP
;
A
#
# COMPACT_ATOMS: atom_id res chain seq x y z
N MET A 1 -9.31 1.59 25.24
CA MET A 1 -8.73 0.33 24.73
C MET A 1 -8.03 0.67 23.42
N ILE A 2 -6.72 0.51 23.36
CA ILE A 2 -5.97 0.63 22.10
C ILE A 2 -5.89 -0.80 21.56
N GLN A 3 -6.67 -1.10 20.52
CA GLN A 3 -6.52 -2.38 19.83
C GLN A 3 -5.15 -2.44 19.18
N SER A 4 -4.51 -3.60 19.28
CA SER A 4 -3.23 -3.87 18.63
C SER A 4 -3.42 -3.93 17.11
N ALA A 5 -2.42 -3.50 16.33
CA ALA A 5 -2.44 -3.53 14.87
C ALA A 5 -2.65 -4.94 14.26
N LEU A 6 -2.57 -5.99 15.08
CA LEU A 6 -2.76 -7.39 14.70
C LEU A 6 -4.10 -7.99 15.13
N GLU A 7 -4.92 -7.27 15.92
CA GLU A 7 -6.19 -7.80 16.39
C GLU A 7 -7.27 -7.70 15.31
N LYS A 8 -7.81 -8.85 14.91
CA LYS A 8 -8.94 -8.90 13.99
C LYS A 8 -10.20 -8.41 14.69
N GLN A 9 -10.74 -7.31 14.21
CA GLN A 9 -12.03 -6.81 14.65
C GLN A 9 -13.15 -7.41 13.79
N ARG A 10 -14.20 -7.95 14.43
CA ARG A 10 -15.41 -8.40 13.73
C ARG A 10 -16.18 -7.18 13.24
N THR A 11 -16.40 -7.14 11.93
CA THR A 11 -17.18 -6.09 11.24
C THR A 11 -18.15 -6.74 10.26
N ASN A 12 -19.34 -6.16 10.11
CA ASN A 12 -20.32 -6.59 9.12
C ASN A 12 -20.01 -5.91 7.77
N VAL A 13 -19.99 -6.68 6.69
CA VAL A 13 -19.79 -6.18 5.33
C VAL A 13 -20.93 -6.65 4.42
N THR A 14 -21.29 -5.83 3.45
CA THR A 14 -22.31 -6.16 2.45
C THR A 14 -21.64 -6.73 1.21
N LEU A 15 -22.04 -7.92 0.79
CA LEU A 15 -21.54 -8.60 -0.40
C LEU A 15 -22.71 -9.06 -1.27
N THR A 16 -22.49 -9.18 -2.58
CA THR A 16 -23.50 -9.71 -3.50
C THR A 16 -23.87 -11.14 -3.12
N ALA A 17 -25.18 -11.42 -3.03
CA ALA A 17 -25.69 -12.74 -2.64
C ALA A 17 -25.15 -13.88 -3.51
N THR A 18 -25.06 -13.65 -4.83
CA THR A 18 -24.49 -14.61 -5.80
C THR A 18 -23.05 -14.98 -5.46
N ASN A 19 -22.21 -13.99 -5.14
CA ASN A 19 -20.80 -14.21 -4.81
C ASN A 19 -20.65 -14.92 -3.47
N LEU A 20 -21.47 -14.57 -2.48
CA LEU A 20 -21.46 -15.22 -1.17
C LEU A 20 -21.90 -16.69 -1.26
N ALA A 21 -22.92 -16.99 -2.07
CA ALA A 21 -23.38 -18.35 -2.32
C ALA A 21 -22.30 -19.18 -3.03
N ALA A 22 -21.66 -18.63 -4.07
CA ALA A 22 -20.56 -19.29 -4.77
C ALA A 22 -19.37 -19.55 -3.83
N ALA A 23 -18.96 -18.56 -3.05
CA ALA A 23 -17.87 -18.69 -2.07
C ALA A 23 -18.15 -19.82 -1.07
N ARG A 24 -19.39 -19.96 -0.59
CA ARG A 24 -19.79 -21.06 0.30
C ARG A 24 -19.75 -22.41 -0.40
N ALA A 25 -20.25 -22.50 -1.64
CA ALA A 25 -20.24 -23.74 -2.42
C ALA A 25 -18.82 -24.25 -2.68
N PHE A 26 -17.86 -23.34 -2.86
CA PHE A 26 -16.45 -23.67 -3.08
C PHE A 26 -15.61 -23.71 -1.79
N GLY A 27 -16.21 -23.53 -0.60
CA GLY A 27 -15.48 -23.55 0.68
C GLY A 27 -14.46 -22.42 0.86
N LEU A 28 -14.66 -21.29 0.18
CA LEU A 28 -13.76 -20.14 0.26
C LEU A 28 -13.91 -19.39 1.58
N ASN A 29 -12.78 -18.98 2.16
CA ASN A 29 -12.77 -18.18 3.38
C ASN A 29 -12.99 -16.69 3.04
N VAL A 30 -14.26 -16.28 3.03
CA VAL A 30 -14.68 -14.91 2.71
C VAL A 30 -13.97 -13.87 3.58
N SER A 31 -13.81 -14.14 4.88
CA SER A 31 -13.16 -13.20 5.79
C SER A 31 -11.70 -13.00 5.45
N ALA A 32 -10.96 -14.07 5.15
CA ALA A 32 -9.54 -13.98 4.80
C ALA A 32 -9.32 -13.28 3.45
N ILE A 33 -10.18 -13.56 2.47
CA ILE A 33 -10.13 -12.92 1.16
C ILE A 33 -10.42 -11.42 1.27
N SER A 34 -11.47 -11.05 2.01
CA SER A 34 -11.82 -9.64 2.23
C SER A 34 -10.73 -8.88 2.98
N ASP A 35 -10.13 -9.49 4.00
CA ASP A 35 -9.04 -8.90 4.79
C ASP A 35 -7.81 -8.62 3.92
N ALA A 36 -7.40 -9.60 3.09
CA ALA A 36 -6.27 -9.43 2.16
C ALA A 36 -6.53 -8.35 1.10
N ALA A 37 -7.72 -8.34 0.50
CA ALA A 37 -8.11 -7.33 -0.48
C ALA A 37 -8.14 -5.92 0.12
N LEU A 38 -8.67 -5.80 1.34
CA LEU A 38 -8.69 -4.53 2.06
C LEU A 38 -7.29 -4.05 2.44
N ALA A 39 -6.43 -4.95 2.92
CA ALA A 39 -5.05 -4.62 3.25
C ALA A 39 -4.28 -4.06 2.05
N GLU A 40 -4.46 -4.67 0.87
CA GLU A 40 -3.83 -4.20 -0.36
C GLU A 40 -4.38 -2.83 -0.80
N ALA A 41 -5.70 -2.64 -0.75
CA ALA A 41 -6.32 -1.35 -1.05
C ALA A 41 -5.84 -0.24 -0.09
N VAL A 42 -5.71 -0.53 1.20
CA VAL A 42 -5.18 0.40 2.21
C VAL A 42 -3.71 0.72 1.94
N ARG A 43 -2.90 -0.28 1.56
CA ARG A 43 -1.49 -0.07 1.21
C ARG A 43 -1.34 0.86 0.01
N ALA A 44 -2.15 0.65 -1.04
CA ALA A 44 -2.17 1.51 -2.22
C ALA A 44 -2.57 2.95 -1.85
N ALA A 45 -3.67 3.11 -1.11
CA ALA A 45 -4.14 4.43 -0.68
C ALA A 45 -3.11 5.18 0.19
N ARG A 46 -2.38 4.48 1.06
CA ARG A 46 -1.29 5.06 1.85
C ARG A 46 -0.12 5.50 0.98
N ALA A 47 0.25 4.70 -0.01
CA ALA A 47 1.32 5.04 -0.94
C ALA A 47 0.95 6.28 -1.78
N GLU A 48 -0.30 6.37 -2.25
CA GLU A 48 -0.82 7.54 -2.96
C GLU A 48 -0.83 8.80 -2.09
N ALA A 49 -1.34 8.69 -0.86
CA ALA A 49 -1.34 9.80 0.10
C ALA A 49 0.08 10.30 0.38
N TRP A 50 1.01 9.38 0.65
CA TRP A 50 2.41 9.74 0.88
C TRP A 50 3.04 10.40 -0.36
N ALA A 51 2.80 9.87 -1.55
CA ALA A 51 3.32 10.44 -2.79
C ALA A 51 2.79 11.86 -3.03
N ALA A 52 1.51 12.11 -2.75
CA ALA A 52 0.91 13.44 -2.84
C ALA A 52 1.50 14.41 -1.81
N GLU A 53 1.62 13.99 -0.55
CA GLU A 53 2.21 14.80 0.54
C GLU A 53 3.68 15.17 0.23
N ASN A 54 4.42 14.28 -0.42
CA ASN A 54 5.86 14.46 -0.68
C ASN A 54 6.17 14.95 -2.09
N ALA A 55 5.15 15.21 -2.93
CA ALA A 55 5.31 15.55 -4.34
C ALA A 55 6.22 16.79 -4.54
N THR A 56 6.01 17.84 -3.76
CA THR A 56 6.83 19.07 -3.81
C THR A 56 8.28 18.80 -3.43
N ALA A 57 8.52 18.15 -2.29
CA ALA A 57 9.88 17.85 -1.82
C ALA A 57 10.65 16.96 -2.80
N ILE A 58 9.97 15.98 -3.42
CA ILE A 58 10.56 15.14 -4.46
C ILE A 58 10.90 15.96 -5.70
N SER A 59 10.01 16.87 -6.12
CA SER A 59 10.24 17.76 -7.26
C SER A 59 11.42 18.71 -7.02
N GLU A 60 11.47 19.37 -5.86
CA GLU A 60 12.56 20.25 -5.47
C GLU A 60 13.90 19.51 -5.44
N ARG A 61 13.90 18.29 -4.88
CA ARG A 61 15.10 17.44 -4.87
C ARG A 61 15.54 17.04 -6.28
N ARG A 62 14.60 16.77 -7.20
CA ARG A 62 14.91 16.47 -8.60
C ARG A 62 15.59 17.67 -9.28
N THR A 63 15.00 18.86 -9.17
CA THR A 63 15.57 20.10 -9.72
C THR A 63 16.96 20.39 -9.16
N TRP A 64 17.16 20.15 -7.86
CA TRP A 64 18.47 20.33 -7.23
C TRP A 64 19.51 19.36 -7.81
N ILE A 65 19.17 18.08 -7.96
CA ILE A 65 20.07 17.07 -8.55
C ILE A 65 20.40 17.40 -10.01
N GLU A 66 19.43 17.86 -10.79
CA GLU A 66 19.67 18.28 -12.18
C GLU A 66 20.67 19.45 -12.27
N SER A 67 20.60 20.39 -11.32
CA SER A 67 21.48 21.57 -11.29
C SER A 67 22.86 21.30 -10.68
N ASN A 68 22.94 20.42 -9.69
CA ASN A 68 24.15 20.26 -8.84
C ASN A 68 24.84 18.90 -9.03
N GLY A 69 24.22 17.98 -9.77
CA GLY A 69 24.62 16.59 -9.86
C GLY A 69 24.09 15.74 -8.69
N THR A 70 24.29 14.43 -8.81
CA THR A 70 23.84 13.48 -7.78
C THR A 70 24.78 13.55 -6.57
N PRO A 71 24.26 13.76 -5.34
CA PRO A 71 25.09 13.74 -4.13
C PRO A 71 25.86 12.42 -4.00
N LEU A 72 27.12 12.50 -3.58
CA LEU A 72 28.00 11.35 -3.30
C LEU A 72 28.20 10.40 -4.49
N ALA A 73 28.01 10.88 -5.72
CA ALA A 73 28.19 10.07 -6.93
C ALA A 73 29.60 9.46 -7.05
N ASP A 74 30.61 10.13 -6.48
CA ASP A 74 32.01 9.70 -6.40
C ASP A 74 32.24 8.54 -5.42
N LEU A 75 31.35 8.37 -4.44
CA LEU A 75 31.39 7.29 -3.44
C LEU A 75 30.45 6.13 -3.79
N GLN A 76 29.70 6.22 -4.91
CA GLN A 76 28.71 5.22 -5.28
C GLN A 76 29.37 3.93 -5.78
N VAL A 77 29.37 2.90 -4.93
CA VAL A 77 29.94 1.57 -5.23
C VAL A 77 28.98 0.63 -5.97
N LEU A 78 27.66 0.86 -5.84
CA LEU A 78 26.65 0.06 -6.53
C LEU A 78 26.53 0.54 -7.97
N LYS A 79 27.06 -0.26 -8.90
CA LYS A 79 26.85 -0.08 -10.33
C LYS A 79 25.49 -0.69 -10.70
N LEU A 80 24.56 0.17 -11.09
CA LEU A 80 23.29 -0.27 -11.67
C LEU A 80 23.60 -0.79 -13.09
N PRO A 81 23.09 -1.97 -13.47
CA PRO A 81 23.28 -2.55 -14.80
C PRO A 81 22.59 -1.72 -15.89
#